data_AF-A0A9P8ERX0-F1
#
_entry.id   AF-A0A9P8ERX0-F1
#
_cell.length_a   1.000
_cell.length_b   1.000
_cell.length_c   1.000
_cell.angle_alpha   90.00
_cell.angle_beta   90.00
_cell.angle_gamma   90.00
#
_symmetry.space_group_name_H-M   'P 1'
#
loop_
_entity.id
_entity.type
_entity.pdbx_description
1 polymer ?
#
loop_
_entity_poly.entity_id
_entity_poly.type
_entity_poly.pdbx_seq_one_letter_code
_entity_poly.pdbx_strand_id
1 'polypeptide(L)'
;MAQIEFTTKWDTYDCSIANKASTSAPGDLAINLIVFDEISFAAAKTIDLAWNILAGRGFQVLAAFICYRLFTGILYLLIELQSVSAETFSALAFSTTSLLSFGPIVKTIHRGKLGPFNTFAVIWILISIAYLLFIVTMADLMTGYMTGEMTWLKFPNGTLLETRTMNFTVEHAILNDVIHDPKPPENVTMPNNVTISPDWSMEVNMIPTAIVISSSDSKNGTMLFEQCLDVNEMGMFWADAYFDVESGGDWFASGDYRATDPTRQKLLTKYPSASCMNRYMLGLQDLFQRPNYMPNTTWWTDKNNFRCLPSTDYAWGFSYQYTILLTSVNSIWLLITAVLWLLVETKSQSLQKRGAMGTWRAVLDLASAVQDSLGRDTGGYTEVELEKAVRKLQPLTYDVCADDATGTERISLRECDENNECRKKKFTLRWKTKYC
;
A
#
# COMPACT_ATOMS: atom_id res chain seq x y z
N MET A 1 -25.67 -32.14 10.57
CA MET A 1 -26.49 -30.93 10.78
C MET A 1 -25.53 -29.75 10.75
N ALA A 2 -25.45 -29.03 9.63
CA ALA A 2 -24.68 -27.82 9.53
C ALA A 2 -25.53 -26.69 10.11
N GLN A 3 -25.07 -26.07 11.21
CA GLN A 3 -25.64 -24.80 11.66
C GLN A 3 -25.28 -23.77 10.60
N ILE A 4 -26.28 -23.34 9.83
CA ILE A 4 -26.17 -22.16 8.99
C ILE A 4 -26.27 -20.99 9.95
N GLU A 5 -25.12 -20.47 10.39
CA GLU A 5 -25.05 -19.13 10.99
C GLU A 5 -25.45 -18.13 9.91
N PHE A 6 -26.69 -17.66 9.97
CA PHE A 6 -27.10 -16.49 9.22
C PHE A 6 -26.46 -15.26 9.91
N THR A 7 -25.22 -14.93 9.55
CA THR A 7 -24.69 -13.58 9.79
C THR A 7 -25.43 -12.61 8.89
N THR A 8 -26.55 -12.05 9.37
CA THR A 8 -27.13 -10.84 8.79
C THR A 8 -26.15 -9.70 9.03
N LYS A 9 -25.21 -9.52 8.11
CA LYS A 9 -24.26 -8.42 8.13
C LYS A 9 -25.01 -7.19 7.60
N TRP A 10 -25.61 -6.41 8.49
CA TRP A 10 -26.14 -5.10 8.13
C TRP A 10 -24.97 -4.21 7.70
N ASP A 11 -25.14 -3.44 6.62
CA ASP A 11 -24.17 -2.41 6.21
C ASP A 11 -24.15 -1.32 7.29
N THR A 12 -23.33 -1.52 8.31
CA THR A 12 -23.11 -0.58 9.40
C THR A 12 -22.00 0.39 9.02
N TYR A 13 -22.06 1.62 9.54
CA TYR A 13 -20.96 2.56 9.38
C TYR A 13 -19.68 1.98 9.96
N ASP A 14 -18.71 1.66 9.10
CA ASP A 14 -17.47 1.01 9.50
C ASP A 14 -16.28 1.98 9.46
N CYS A 15 -15.66 2.21 10.61
CA CYS A 15 -14.43 2.97 10.74
C CYS A 15 -13.18 2.15 10.40
N SER A 16 -13.32 0.85 10.10
CA SER A 16 -12.20 -0.03 9.83
C SER A 16 -11.29 0.54 8.75
N ILE A 17 -10.01 0.19 8.89
CA ILE A 17 -8.97 0.56 7.94
C ILE A 17 -9.35 0.11 6.51
N ALA A 18 -9.94 -1.08 6.36
CA ALA A 18 -10.39 -1.59 5.08
C ALA A 18 -11.47 -0.70 4.43
N ASN A 19 -12.43 -0.19 5.21
CA ASN A 19 -13.46 0.71 4.70
C ASN A 19 -12.92 2.12 4.39
N LYS A 20 -11.93 2.61 5.14
CA LYS A 20 -11.23 3.87 4.82
C LYS A 20 -10.39 3.73 3.55
N ALA A 21 -9.73 2.60 3.37
CA ALA A 21 -8.94 2.30 2.19
C ALA A 21 -9.82 2.27 0.91
N SER A 22 -11.01 1.67 0.97
CA SER A 22 -11.94 1.58 -0.17
C SER A 22 -12.59 2.92 -0.55
N THR A 23 -12.76 3.82 0.43
CA THR A 23 -13.38 5.15 0.24
C THR A 23 -12.37 6.28 0.01
N SER A 24 -11.07 5.99 0.14
CA SER A 24 -9.99 6.96 -0.07
C SER A 24 -9.93 7.44 -1.52
N ALA A 25 -9.81 8.76 -1.71
CA ALA A 25 -9.80 9.38 -3.03
C ALA A 25 -8.52 9.00 -3.82
N PRO A 26 -8.59 8.93 -5.16
CA PRO A 26 -7.41 8.72 -6.00
C PRO A 26 -6.46 9.94 -5.89
N GLY A 27 -5.44 9.81 -5.04
CA GLY A 27 -4.45 10.85 -4.79
C GLY A 27 -3.97 10.92 -3.34
N ASP A 28 -4.60 10.19 -2.42
CA ASP A 28 -4.11 10.09 -1.05
C ASP A 28 -2.77 9.32 -1.00
N LEU A 29 -1.82 9.86 -0.23
CA LEU A 29 -0.52 9.25 0.03
C LEU A 29 -0.58 8.27 1.21
N ALA A 30 -1.75 8.13 1.85
CA ALA A 30 -2.01 7.15 2.89
C ALA A 30 -1.81 5.70 2.42
N ILE A 31 -1.71 4.80 3.40
CA ILE A 31 -1.72 3.35 3.20
C ILE A 31 -3.15 2.94 2.87
N ASN A 32 -3.41 2.65 1.60
CA ASN A 32 -4.74 2.33 1.07
C ASN A 32 -4.82 0.94 0.42
N LEU A 33 -3.70 0.22 0.33
CA LEU A 33 -3.68 -1.18 -0.04
C LEU A 33 -3.27 -2.02 1.18
N ILE A 34 -4.25 -2.55 1.88
CA ILE A 34 -4.04 -3.33 3.10
C ILE A 34 -3.70 -4.78 2.74
N VAL A 35 -2.60 -5.29 3.29
CA VAL A 35 -2.14 -6.65 3.05
C VAL A 35 -2.34 -7.52 4.28
N PHE A 36 -2.03 -6.98 5.45
CA PHE A 36 -2.28 -7.62 6.74
C PHE A 36 -3.10 -6.68 7.60
N ASP A 37 -4.14 -7.21 8.22
CA ASP A 37 -5.02 -6.52 9.16
C ASP A 37 -5.10 -7.30 10.46
N GLU A 38 -5.54 -6.64 11.53
CA GLU A 38 -5.71 -7.22 12.88
C GLU A 38 -4.44 -7.86 13.46
N ILE A 39 -3.28 -7.24 13.18
CA ILE A 39 -1.99 -7.72 13.68
C ILE A 39 -1.53 -6.91 14.89
N SER A 40 -0.78 -7.55 15.79
CA SER A 40 -0.15 -6.85 16.92
C SER A 40 0.90 -5.83 16.43
N PHE A 41 1.14 -4.79 17.22
CA PHE A 41 2.19 -3.80 16.96
C PHE A 41 3.55 -4.44 16.67
N ALA A 42 3.94 -5.46 17.45
CA ALA A 42 5.23 -6.13 17.29
C ALA A 42 5.31 -6.87 15.94
N ALA A 43 4.22 -7.51 15.52
CA ALA A 43 4.14 -8.18 14.22
C ALA A 43 4.22 -7.15 13.08
N ALA A 44 3.45 -6.08 13.13
CA ALA A 44 3.45 -5.01 12.12
C ALA A 44 4.85 -4.40 11.95
N LYS A 45 5.52 -4.07 13.06
CA LYS A 45 6.88 -3.53 13.04
C LYS A 45 7.92 -4.52 12.51
N THR A 46 7.73 -5.82 12.78
CA THR A 46 8.63 -6.86 12.28
C THR A 46 8.49 -7.05 10.77
N ILE A 47 7.25 -7.05 10.26
CA ILE A 47 6.97 -7.12 8.82
C ILE A 47 7.58 -5.92 8.09
N ASP A 48 7.36 -4.73 8.62
CA ASP A 48 7.90 -3.49 8.06
C ASP A 48 9.45 -3.49 8.03
N LEU A 49 10.07 -3.91 9.14
CA LEU A 49 11.53 -4.09 9.22
C LEU A 49 12.03 -5.13 8.21
N ALA A 50 11.35 -6.27 8.07
CA ALA A 50 11.73 -7.33 7.14
C ALA A 50 11.64 -6.85 5.69
N TRP A 51 10.59 -6.12 5.34
CA TRP A 51 10.42 -5.50 4.02
C TRP A 51 11.55 -4.52 3.72
N ASN A 52 11.85 -3.60 4.64
CA ASN A 52 12.91 -2.61 4.47
C ASN A 52 14.30 -3.23 4.32
N ILE A 53 14.57 -4.35 4.99
CA ILE A 53 15.82 -5.10 4.83
C ILE A 53 15.87 -5.80 3.47
N LEU A 54 14.83 -6.56 3.12
CA LEU A 54 14.83 -7.40 1.91
C LEU A 54 14.60 -6.58 0.64
N ALA A 55 13.47 -5.88 0.55
CA ALA A 55 13.07 -5.11 -0.62
C ALA A 55 13.79 -3.76 -0.71
N GLY A 56 14.13 -3.13 0.43
CA GLY A 56 14.92 -1.90 0.44
C GLY A 56 16.41 -2.19 0.21
N ARG A 57 17.09 -2.64 1.26
CA ARG A 57 18.56 -2.78 1.26
C ARG A 57 19.04 -3.93 0.37
N GLY A 58 18.36 -5.07 0.36
CA GLY A 58 18.70 -6.21 -0.50
C GLY A 58 18.64 -5.85 -1.98
N PHE A 59 17.59 -5.16 -2.41
CA PHE A 59 17.49 -4.63 -3.76
C PHE A 59 18.58 -3.60 -4.07
N GLN A 60 18.87 -2.68 -3.15
CA GLN A 60 19.92 -1.68 -3.33
C GLN A 60 21.30 -2.33 -3.59
N VAL A 61 21.64 -3.40 -2.87
CA VAL A 61 22.89 -4.15 -3.09
C VAL A 61 22.92 -4.79 -4.48
N LEU A 62 21.82 -5.42 -4.89
CA LEU A 62 21.70 -6.03 -6.22
C LEU A 62 21.81 -4.96 -7.34
N ALA A 63 21.09 -3.85 -7.20
CA ALA A 63 21.13 -2.74 -8.14
C ALA A 63 22.54 -2.12 -8.21
N ALA A 64 23.22 -1.97 -7.06
CA ALA A 64 24.60 -1.48 -7.01
C ALA A 64 25.57 -2.43 -7.74
N PHE A 65 25.40 -3.75 -7.60
CA PHE A 65 26.20 -4.73 -8.35
C PHE A 65 25.99 -4.62 -9.86
N ILE A 66 24.73 -4.47 -10.30
CA ILE A 66 24.38 -4.25 -11.72
C ILE A 66 25.00 -2.92 -12.22
N CYS A 67 24.87 -1.84 -11.45
CA CYS A 67 25.48 -0.56 -11.75
C CYS A 67 27.00 -0.67 -11.88
N TYR A 68 27.66 -1.35 -10.96
CA TYR A 68 29.11 -1.54 -11.02
C TYR A 68 29.54 -2.21 -12.34
N ARG A 69 28.84 -3.28 -12.75
CA ARG A 69 29.07 -3.96 -14.03
C ARG A 69 28.83 -3.04 -15.22
N LEU A 70 27.72 -2.31 -15.24
CA LEU A 70 27.39 -1.40 -16.33
C LEU A 70 28.38 -0.24 -16.42
N PHE A 71 28.68 0.41 -15.30
CA PHE A 71 29.54 1.59 -15.24
C PHE A 71 30.94 1.24 -15.71
N THR A 72 31.53 0.14 -15.21
CA THR A 72 32.84 -0.32 -15.69
C THR A 72 32.83 -0.57 -17.20
N GLY A 73 31.81 -1.24 -17.73
CA GLY A 73 31.64 -1.46 -19.16
C GLY A 73 31.52 -0.17 -20.00
N ILE A 74 30.69 0.79 -19.57
CA ILE A 74 30.56 2.11 -20.22
C ILE A 74 31.90 2.84 -20.24
N LEU A 75 32.60 2.85 -19.11
CA LEU A 75 33.88 3.50 -18.97
C LEU A 75 34.95 2.88 -19.91
N TYR A 76 34.95 1.56 -20.07
CA TYR A 76 35.82 0.90 -21.06
C TYR A 76 35.46 1.27 -22.50
N LEU A 77 34.17 1.26 -22.84
CA LEU A 77 33.72 1.67 -24.16
C LEU A 77 34.13 3.12 -24.47
N LEU A 78 34.13 4.00 -23.47
CA LEU A 78 34.58 5.39 -23.65
C LEU A 78 36.07 5.48 -23.97
N ILE A 79 36.92 4.69 -23.31
CA ILE A 79 38.37 4.64 -23.64
C ILE A 79 38.59 4.04 -25.04
N GLU A 80 37.79 3.06 -25.45
CA GLU A 80 37.90 2.44 -26.78
C GLU A 80 37.52 3.42 -27.90
N LEU A 81 36.53 4.28 -27.65
CA LEU A 81 35.99 5.19 -28.66
C LEU A 81 36.67 6.55 -28.69
N GLN A 82 37.31 6.99 -27.59
CA GLN A 82 37.83 8.35 -27.46
C GLN A 82 39.25 8.38 -26.93
N SER A 83 39.96 9.42 -27.36
CA SER A 83 41.28 9.78 -26.84
C SER A 83 41.17 10.37 -25.43
N VAL A 84 41.79 9.75 -24.44
CA VAL A 84 41.70 10.12 -23.01
C VAL A 84 43.09 10.49 -22.49
N SER A 85 43.22 11.51 -21.62
CA SER A 85 44.53 11.83 -21.02
C SER A 85 45.03 10.67 -20.14
N ALA A 86 46.35 10.55 -19.98
CA ALA A 86 46.96 9.52 -19.13
C ALA A 86 46.41 9.53 -17.69
N GLU A 87 46.18 10.72 -17.12
CA GLU A 87 45.55 10.88 -15.81
C GLU A 87 44.13 10.30 -15.76
N THR A 88 43.28 10.65 -16.73
CA THR A 88 41.90 10.17 -16.78
C THR A 88 41.85 8.67 -17.04
N PHE A 89 42.76 8.12 -17.86
CA PHE A 89 42.90 6.67 -18.05
C PHE A 89 43.31 5.97 -16.75
N SER A 90 44.32 6.50 -16.04
CA SER A 90 44.79 5.93 -14.77
C SER A 90 43.71 5.98 -13.69
N ALA A 91 42.96 7.08 -13.61
CA ALA A 91 41.84 7.23 -12.70
C ALA A 91 40.73 6.21 -12.98
N LEU A 92 40.47 5.93 -14.26
CA LEU A 92 39.46 4.95 -14.67
C LEU A 92 39.89 3.51 -14.43
N ALA A 93 41.15 3.20 -14.72
CA ALA A 93 41.70 1.86 -14.63
C ALA A 93 42.03 1.43 -13.18
N PHE A 94 42.50 2.37 -12.35
CA PHE A 94 43.04 2.07 -11.02
C PHE A 94 42.24 2.67 -9.87
N SER A 95 41.43 3.70 -10.12
CA SER A 95 40.64 4.40 -9.08
C SER A 95 39.13 4.23 -9.29
N THR A 96 38.68 2.99 -9.52
CA THR A 96 37.28 2.63 -9.82
C THR A 96 36.29 2.98 -8.71
N THR A 97 36.74 3.24 -7.48
CA THR A 97 35.90 3.53 -6.30
C THR A 97 36.09 4.93 -5.69
N SER A 98 36.93 5.78 -6.29
CA SER A 98 37.26 7.10 -5.74
C SER A 98 36.26 8.18 -6.18
N LEU A 99 35.63 8.85 -5.22
CA LEU A 99 34.77 10.02 -5.45
C LEU A 99 35.53 11.22 -6.05
N LEU A 100 36.83 11.34 -5.76
CA LEU A 100 37.70 12.42 -6.27
C LEU A 100 38.04 12.25 -7.75
N SER A 101 37.94 11.03 -8.27
CA SER A 101 38.24 10.69 -9.65
C SER A 101 37.13 11.08 -10.65
N PHE A 102 35.96 11.51 -10.15
CA PHE A 102 34.86 11.99 -10.98
C PHE A 102 35.13 13.37 -11.60
N GLY A 103 35.89 14.23 -10.93
CA GLY A 103 36.17 15.59 -11.39
C GLY A 103 36.81 15.64 -12.79
N PRO A 104 37.87 14.87 -13.07
CA PRO A 104 38.46 14.75 -14.41
C PRO A 104 37.49 14.23 -15.48
N ILE A 105 36.63 13.27 -15.13
CA ILE A 105 35.62 12.71 -16.04
C ILE A 105 34.59 13.79 -16.42
N VAL A 106 34.06 14.52 -15.44
CA VAL A 106 33.10 15.63 -15.65
C VAL A 106 33.71 16.77 -16.45
N LYS A 107 34.97 17.12 -16.19
CA LYS A 107 35.70 18.16 -16.94
C LYS A 107 35.87 17.79 -18.42
N THR A 108 36.01 16.50 -18.72
CA THR A 108 36.08 15.97 -20.09
C THR A 108 34.73 16.08 -20.82
N ILE A 109 33.62 15.85 -20.12
CA ILE A 109 32.24 16.01 -20.64
C ILE A 109 31.94 17.48 -20.99
N HIS A 110 32.28 18.40 -20.08
CA HIS A 110 31.94 19.81 -20.24
C HIS A 110 32.66 20.49 -21.42
N ARG A 111 33.77 19.91 -21.91
CA ARG A 111 34.50 20.39 -23.08
C ARG A 111 33.89 19.97 -24.43
N GLY A 112 32.71 19.34 -24.45
CA GLY A 112 31.92 19.10 -25.66
C GLY A 112 32.52 18.13 -26.69
N LYS A 113 33.54 17.35 -26.31
CA LYS A 113 34.25 16.43 -27.22
C LYS A 113 33.60 15.04 -27.33
N LEU A 114 32.53 14.77 -26.57
CA LEU A 114 31.81 13.50 -26.57
C LEU A 114 30.60 13.53 -27.50
N GLY A 115 30.41 12.46 -28.27
CA GLY A 115 29.19 12.26 -29.05
C GLY A 115 27.94 12.16 -28.14
N PRO A 116 26.74 12.41 -28.68
CA PRO A 116 25.51 12.51 -27.88
C PRO A 116 25.22 11.25 -27.05
N PHE A 117 25.49 10.07 -27.61
CA PHE A 117 25.32 8.79 -26.91
C PHE A 117 26.25 8.65 -25.69
N ASN A 118 27.52 9.01 -25.85
CA ASN A 118 28.52 8.90 -24.80
C ASN A 118 28.23 9.89 -23.66
N THR A 119 27.78 11.10 -23.99
CA THR A 119 27.32 12.10 -23.02
C THR A 119 26.12 11.57 -22.23
N PHE A 120 25.13 10.99 -22.92
CA PHE A 120 23.98 10.36 -22.27
C PHE A 120 24.39 9.23 -21.32
N ALA A 121 25.31 8.35 -21.73
CA ALA A 121 25.78 7.26 -20.90
C ALA A 121 26.41 7.74 -19.58
N VAL A 122 27.22 8.81 -19.61
CA VAL A 122 27.82 9.34 -18.38
C VAL A 122 26.81 10.08 -17.50
N ILE A 123 25.87 10.82 -18.09
CA ILE A 123 24.75 11.41 -17.33
C ILE A 123 23.93 10.30 -16.66
N TRP A 124 23.70 9.18 -17.35
CA TRP A 124 22.99 8.03 -16.79
C TRP A 124 23.70 7.40 -15.60
N ILE A 125 25.05 7.37 -15.59
CA ILE A 125 25.83 6.95 -14.42
C ILE A 125 25.49 7.85 -13.22
N LEU A 126 25.49 9.18 -13.39
CA LEU A 126 25.17 10.13 -12.32
C LEU A 126 23.73 9.98 -11.82
N ILE A 127 22.77 9.84 -12.74
CA ILE A 127 21.36 9.59 -12.40
C ILE A 127 21.23 8.27 -11.62
N SER A 128 21.95 7.24 -12.03
CA SER A 128 21.91 5.93 -11.37
C SER A 128 22.53 5.95 -9.97
N ILE A 129 23.57 6.76 -9.74
CA ILE A 129 24.11 6.98 -8.39
C ILE A 129 23.05 7.65 -7.50
N ALA A 130 22.41 8.71 -7.98
CA ALA A 130 21.34 9.36 -7.23
C ALA A 130 20.18 8.39 -6.96
N TYR A 131 19.76 7.64 -7.97
CA TYR A 131 18.73 6.61 -7.85
C TYR A 131 19.06 5.58 -6.75
N LEU A 132 20.29 5.05 -6.72
CA LEU A 132 20.72 4.10 -5.69
C LEU A 132 20.67 4.69 -4.28
N LEU A 133 20.85 6.01 -4.11
CA LEU A 133 20.74 6.66 -2.81
C LEU A 133 19.29 6.80 -2.36
N PHE A 134 18.38 7.13 -3.28
CA PHE A 134 16.97 7.40 -2.96
C PHE A 134 16.08 6.15 -2.93
N ILE A 135 16.47 5.06 -3.60
CA ILE A 135 15.60 3.90 -3.78
C ILE A 135 15.15 3.27 -2.45
N VAL A 136 16.04 3.24 -1.45
CA VAL A 136 15.71 2.68 -0.13
C VAL A 136 14.71 3.56 0.60
N THR A 137 14.90 4.88 0.59
CA THR A 137 13.94 5.82 1.20
C THR A 137 12.59 5.75 0.50
N MET A 138 12.56 5.60 -0.82
CA MET A 138 11.30 5.47 -1.56
C MET A 138 10.59 4.14 -1.29
N ALA A 139 11.34 3.05 -1.11
CA ALA A 139 10.77 1.76 -0.72
C ALA A 139 10.18 1.79 0.70
N ASP A 140 10.82 2.51 1.62
CA ASP A 140 10.33 2.75 2.99
C ASP A 140 9.07 3.61 2.98
N LEU A 141 9.02 4.70 2.20
CA LEU A 141 7.83 5.56 2.07
C LEU A 141 6.61 4.86 1.43
N MET A 142 6.84 3.81 0.64
CA MET A 142 5.77 3.09 -0.05
C MET A 142 4.97 2.20 0.89
N THR A 143 5.59 1.71 1.96
CA THR A 143 4.97 0.79 2.91
C THR A 143 4.83 1.44 4.27
N GLY A 144 3.95 0.88 5.09
CA GLY A 144 3.88 1.27 6.47
C GLY A 144 2.79 0.53 7.21
N TYR A 145 2.80 0.73 8.53
CA TYR A 145 1.72 0.29 9.38
C TYR A 145 1.02 1.49 10.00
N MET A 146 -0.27 1.33 10.23
CA MET A 146 -1.08 2.31 10.92
C MET A 146 -1.93 1.64 11.99
N THR A 147 -2.26 2.39 13.03
CA THR A 147 -3.17 1.93 14.09
C THR A 147 -4.56 1.72 13.50
N GLY A 148 -5.12 0.54 13.76
CA GLY A 148 -6.52 0.23 13.53
C GLY A 148 -7.42 1.29 14.13
N GLU A 149 -8.54 1.54 13.49
CA GLU A 149 -9.66 2.23 14.13
C GLU A 149 -10.79 1.24 14.32
N MET A 150 -11.34 1.24 15.52
CA MET A 150 -12.52 0.46 15.88
C MET A 150 -13.74 1.37 15.90
N THR A 151 -14.84 0.84 15.40
CA THR A 151 -16.14 1.51 15.40
C THR A 151 -16.80 1.30 16.75
N TRP A 152 -17.19 2.39 17.40
CA TRP A 152 -17.99 2.37 18.62
C TRP A 152 -19.36 2.95 18.35
N LEU A 153 -20.41 2.27 18.79
CA LEU A 153 -21.75 2.80 18.82
C LEU A 153 -21.88 3.78 19.98
N LYS A 154 -22.47 4.94 19.72
CA LYS A 154 -22.77 5.97 20.73
C LYS A 154 -24.25 5.92 21.10
N PHE A 155 -24.53 5.68 22.37
CA PHE A 155 -25.88 5.69 22.90
C PHE A 155 -26.37 7.12 23.24
N PRO A 156 -27.70 7.35 23.30
CA PRO A 156 -28.27 8.62 23.74
C PRO A 156 -27.85 9.03 25.16
N ASN A 157 -27.65 8.05 26.04
CA ASN A 157 -27.17 8.25 27.42
C ASN A 157 -25.66 8.60 27.50
N GLY A 158 -24.94 8.61 26.37
CA GLY A 158 -23.53 8.93 26.27
C GLY A 158 -22.57 7.76 26.47
N THR A 159 -23.06 6.53 26.74
CA THR A 159 -22.19 5.34 26.77
C THR A 159 -21.74 4.97 25.36
N LEU A 160 -20.61 4.27 25.29
CA LEU A 160 -20.03 3.79 24.03
C LEU A 160 -19.92 2.27 24.11
N LEU A 161 -20.25 1.58 23.02
CA LEU A 161 -20.07 0.13 22.90
C LEU A 161 -19.35 -0.24 21.60
N GLU A 162 -18.37 -1.13 21.72
CA GLU A 162 -17.57 -1.59 20.58
C GLU A 162 -18.38 -2.50 19.65
N THR A 163 -18.45 -2.16 18.36
CA THR A 163 -19.29 -2.91 17.41
C THR A 163 -18.76 -4.31 17.10
N ARG A 164 -17.44 -4.56 17.22
CA ARG A 164 -16.85 -5.89 16.98
C ARG A 164 -17.34 -6.95 17.97
N THR A 165 -17.74 -6.52 19.17
CA THR A 165 -18.30 -7.39 20.21
C THR A 165 -19.82 -7.60 20.07
N MET A 166 -20.44 -7.01 19.04
CA MET A 166 -21.86 -7.18 18.77
C MET A 166 -22.14 -8.59 18.28
N ASN A 167 -22.69 -9.41 19.17
CA ASN A 167 -23.40 -10.62 18.81
C ASN A 167 -24.91 -10.33 18.78
N PHE A 168 -25.70 -11.26 18.23
CA PHE A 168 -27.17 -11.14 18.17
C PHE A 168 -27.82 -10.76 19.53
N THR A 169 -27.28 -11.26 20.64
CA THR A 169 -27.74 -10.94 22.00
C THR A 169 -27.45 -9.49 22.40
N VAL A 170 -26.28 -8.98 22.04
CA VAL A 170 -25.85 -7.60 22.33
C VAL A 170 -26.61 -6.64 21.44
N GLU A 171 -26.79 -6.98 20.15
CA GLU A 171 -27.65 -6.24 19.22
C GLU A 171 -29.07 -6.13 19.76
N HIS A 172 -29.66 -7.24 20.22
CA HIS A 172 -31.00 -7.25 20.82
C HIS A 172 -31.09 -6.34 22.07
N ALA A 173 -30.06 -6.34 22.92
CA ALA A 173 -29.98 -5.45 24.08
C ALA A 173 -29.85 -3.97 23.68
N ILE A 174 -29.07 -3.67 22.64
CA ILE A 174 -28.88 -2.31 22.11
C ILE A 174 -30.18 -1.77 21.52
N LEU A 175 -30.85 -2.59 20.70
CA LEU A 175 -32.17 -2.26 20.19
C LEU A 175 -33.08 -1.95 21.38
N ASN A 176 -33.15 -2.80 22.41
CA ASN A 176 -33.95 -2.55 23.60
C ASN A 176 -33.64 -1.22 24.29
N ASP A 177 -32.37 -0.83 24.45
CA ASP A 177 -32.00 0.45 25.09
C ASP A 177 -32.30 1.69 24.23
N VAL A 178 -32.09 1.63 22.91
CA VAL A 178 -32.32 2.76 21.99
C VAL A 178 -33.81 2.96 21.71
N ILE A 179 -34.59 1.88 21.75
CA ILE A 179 -36.02 1.84 21.43
C ILE A 179 -36.89 2.33 22.59
N HIS A 180 -36.44 2.27 23.85
CA HIS A 180 -37.34 2.39 25.02
C HIS A 180 -37.03 3.53 26.00
N ASP A 181 -36.36 4.60 25.55
CA ASP A 181 -36.42 5.89 26.25
C ASP A 181 -37.41 6.82 25.50
N PRO A 182 -38.71 6.82 25.87
CA PRO A 182 -39.28 6.57 27.20
C PRO A 182 -39.99 5.22 27.40
N LYS A 183 -40.04 4.75 28.66
CA LYS A 183 -40.77 3.54 29.09
C LYS A 183 -42.29 3.69 28.88
N PRO A 184 -43.03 2.58 28.69
CA PRO A 184 -44.49 2.60 28.64
C PRO A 184 -45.09 3.28 29.88
N PRO A 185 -46.28 3.88 29.77
CA PRO A 185 -46.99 4.44 30.92
C PRO A 185 -47.16 3.42 32.05
N GLU A 186 -46.79 3.80 33.27
CA GLU A 186 -47.00 2.97 34.47
C GLU A 186 -48.49 2.74 34.77
N ASN A 187 -49.34 3.71 34.41
CA ASN A 187 -50.78 3.67 34.64
C ASN A 187 -51.54 3.86 33.34
N VAL A 188 -52.43 2.91 33.05
CA VAL A 188 -53.21 2.85 31.83
C VAL A 188 -54.69 2.88 32.19
N THR A 189 -55.45 3.81 31.60
CA THR A 189 -56.90 3.90 31.80
C THR A 189 -57.61 3.12 30.71
N MET A 190 -58.27 2.03 31.08
CA MET A 190 -59.03 1.18 30.17
C MET A 190 -60.33 1.85 29.72
N PRO A 191 -60.99 1.38 28.63
CA PRO A 191 -62.22 1.99 28.11
C PRO A 191 -63.40 1.99 29.09
N ASN A 192 -63.37 1.11 30.09
CA ASN A 192 -64.34 1.04 31.20
C ASN A 192 -64.03 2.04 32.33
N ASN A 193 -63.11 2.98 32.11
CA ASN A 193 -62.67 4.01 33.05
C ASN A 193 -61.97 3.47 34.31
N VAL A 194 -61.43 2.25 34.23
CA VAL A 194 -60.60 1.65 35.29
C VAL A 194 -59.13 1.87 34.97
N THR A 195 -58.39 2.45 35.91
CA THR A 195 -56.94 2.58 35.80
C THR A 195 -56.27 1.32 36.33
N ILE A 196 -55.42 0.72 35.50
CA ILE A 196 -54.60 -0.44 35.83
C ILE A 196 -53.13 -0.05 35.74
N SER A 197 -52.29 -0.75 36.51
CA SER A 197 -50.83 -0.68 36.38
C SER A 197 -50.37 -1.98 35.73
N PRO A 198 -50.19 -2.02 34.39
CA PRO A 198 -49.86 -3.25 33.70
C PRO A 198 -48.46 -3.72 34.11
N ASP A 199 -48.30 -5.02 34.34
CA ASP A 199 -46.98 -5.62 34.44
C ASP A 199 -46.44 -5.82 33.03
N TRP A 200 -45.54 -4.92 32.62
CA TRP A 200 -45.00 -4.90 31.27
C TRP A 200 -43.94 -5.99 31.14
N SER A 201 -44.29 -7.06 30.43
CA SER A 201 -43.38 -8.13 30.05
C SER A 201 -42.74 -7.84 28.69
N MET A 202 -41.43 -8.07 28.60
CA MET A 202 -40.63 -7.88 27.39
C MET A 202 -40.30 -9.24 26.78
N GLU A 203 -41.33 -9.99 26.40
CA GLU A 203 -41.12 -11.39 26.01
C GLU A 203 -40.97 -11.60 24.51
N VAL A 204 -41.57 -10.74 23.65
CA VAL A 204 -41.70 -11.09 22.22
C VAL A 204 -41.48 -9.90 21.29
N ASN A 205 -40.48 -10.03 20.40
CA ASN A 205 -40.19 -9.12 19.29
C ASN A 205 -39.95 -7.64 19.65
N MET A 206 -39.46 -7.37 20.87
CA MET A 206 -39.06 -6.03 21.33
C MET A 206 -40.23 -5.03 21.39
N ILE A 207 -41.46 -5.52 21.63
CA ILE A 207 -42.60 -4.68 21.98
C ILE A 207 -42.92 -4.87 23.47
N PRO A 208 -43.08 -3.78 24.24
CA PRO A 208 -43.67 -3.87 25.56
C PRO A 208 -45.09 -4.44 25.46
N THR A 209 -45.30 -5.61 26.04
CA THR A 209 -46.63 -6.25 26.09
C THR A 209 -47.02 -6.54 27.53
N ALA A 210 -48.26 -6.22 27.88
CA ALA A 210 -48.79 -6.56 29.19
C ALA A 210 -50.10 -7.34 29.02
N ILE A 211 -50.30 -8.34 29.87
CA ILE A 211 -51.48 -9.19 29.84
C ILE A 211 -52.28 -8.95 31.10
N VAL A 212 -53.51 -8.50 30.89
CA VAL A 212 -54.44 -8.17 31.96
C VAL A 212 -55.48 -9.27 32.04
N ILE A 213 -55.43 -10.07 33.10
CA ILE A 213 -56.38 -11.15 33.36
C ILE A 213 -57.25 -10.82 34.57
N SER A 214 -58.50 -11.27 34.54
CA SER A 214 -59.45 -11.07 35.63
C SER A 214 -59.18 -11.97 36.85
N SER A 215 -58.52 -13.11 36.64
CA SER A 215 -58.11 -14.07 37.67
C SER A 215 -56.95 -14.94 37.15
N SER A 216 -56.14 -15.51 38.05
CA SER A 216 -54.97 -16.32 37.71
C SER A 216 -55.28 -17.56 36.87
N ASP A 217 -56.52 -18.07 36.96
CA ASP A 217 -56.97 -19.26 36.23
C ASP A 217 -57.72 -18.92 34.94
N SER A 218 -57.86 -17.63 34.63
CA SER A 218 -58.57 -17.19 33.42
C SER A 218 -57.75 -17.56 32.19
N LYS A 219 -58.39 -18.25 31.24
CA LYS A 219 -57.83 -18.49 29.90
C LYS A 219 -58.11 -17.35 28.93
N ASN A 220 -58.81 -16.31 29.37
CA ASN A 220 -59.10 -15.11 28.59
C ASN A 220 -58.56 -13.88 29.32
N GLY A 221 -58.03 -12.93 28.56
CA GLY A 221 -57.45 -11.71 29.08
C GLY A 221 -57.54 -10.59 28.06
N THR A 222 -56.91 -9.47 28.40
CA THR A 222 -56.70 -8.34 27.50
C THR A 222 -55.21 -8.12 27.34
N MET A 223 -54.73 -8.18 26.10
CA MET A 223 -53.34 -7.87 25.78
C MET A 223 -53.23 -6.39 25.43
N LEU A 224 -52.29 -5.72 26.10
CA LEU A 224 -51.86 -4.35 25.82
C LEU A 224 -50.53 -4.40 25.07
N PHE A 225 -50.38 -3.57 24.04
CA PHE A 225 -49.15 -3.45 23.28
C PHE A 225 -49.02 -2.05 22.67
N GLU A 226 -47.79 -1.65 22.35
CA GLU A 226 -47.51 -0.33 21.80
C GLU A 226 -47.16 -0.37 20.32
N GLN A 227 -47.63 0.64 19.58
CA GLN A 227 -47.29 0.83 18.19
C GLN A 227 -47.11 2.27 17.75
N CYS A 228 -46.03 2.52 17.00
CA CYS A 228 -45.76 3.84 16.42
C CYS A 228 -46.88 4.20 15.43
N LEU A 229 -47.54 5.32 15.69
CA LEU A 229 -48.55 5.90 14.80
C LEU A 229 -47.90 6.78 13.74
N ASP A 230 -46.85 7.51 14.14
CA ASP A 230 -46.03 8.38 13.30
C ASP A 230 -44.61 8.46 13.89
N VAL A 231 -43.70 9.16 13.22
CA VAL A 231 -42.29 9.40 13.59
C VAL A 231 -42.16 9.98 15.02
N ASN A 232 -43.19 10.70 15.51
CA ASN A 232 -43.18 11.38 16.81
C ASN A 232 -44.29 10.94 17.79
N GLU A 233 -45.22 10.08 17.37
CA GLU A 233 -46.37 9.67 18.19
C GLU A 233 -46.43 8.15 18.34
N MET A 234 -46.49 7.69 19.59
CA MET A 234 -46.71 6.28 19.94
C MET A 234 -48.17 6.08 20.37
N GLY A 235 -48.81 5.05 19.84
CA GLY A 235 -50.15 4.61 20.19
C GLY A 235 -50.12 3.36 21.05
N MET A 236 -50.91 3.34 22.12
CA MET A 236 -51.14 2.14 22.92
C MET A 236 -52.42 1.48 22.44
N PHE A 237 -52.35 0.18 22.18
CA PHE A 237 -53.46 -0.62 21.68
C PHE A 237 -53.83 -1.71 22.68
N TRP A 238 -55.08 -2.14 22.61
CA TRP A 238 -55.54 -3.33 23.32
C TRP A 238 -56.29 -4.27 22.39
N ALA A 239 -56.18 -5.57 22.68
CA ALA A 239 -56.90 -6.64 22.02
C ALA A 239 -57.34 -7.69 23.05
N ASP A 240 -58.45 -8.36 22.79
CA ASP A 240 -58.82 -9.56 23.55
C ASP A 240 -57.74 -10.62 23.36
N ALA A 241 -57.39 -11.37 24.40
CA ALA A 241 -56.35 -12.39 24.39
C ALA A 241 -56.86 -13.70 25.00
N TYR A 242 -56.30 -14.82 24.55
CA TYR A 242 -56.59 -16.14 25.08
C TYR A 242 -55.30 -16.92 25.34
N PHE A 243 -55.35 -17.80 26.32
CA PHE A 243 -54.24 -18.67 26.69
C PHE A 243 -54.37 -20.01 25.98
N ASP A 244 -53.40 -20.35 25.13
CA ASP A 244 -53.38 -21.62 24.41
C ASP A 244 -52.40 -22.60 25.06
N VAL A 245 -52.96 -23.73 25.48
CA VAL A 245 -52.23 -24.80 26.16
C VAL A 245 -51.59 -25.75 25.16
N GLU A 246 -52.11 -25.83 23.93
CA GLU A 246 -51.63 -26.77 22.91
C GLU A 246 -50.33 -26.31 22.24
N SER A 247 -50.10 -24.99 22.19
CA SER A 247 -48.93 -24.35 21.57
C SER A 247 -47.75 -24.10 22.53
N GLY A 248 -47.80 -24.66 23.74
CA GLY A 248 -46.71 -24.54 24.73
C GLY A 248 -47.03 -23.71 25.96
N GLY A 249 -48.27 -23.22 26.10
CA GLY A 249 -48.71 -22.45 27.27
C GLY A 249 -48.41 -20.95 27.15
N ASP A 250 -48.77 -20.35 26.02
CA ASP A 250 -48.57 -18.93 25.73
C ASP A 250 -49.89 -18.19 25.50
N TRP A 251 -49.84 -16.86 25.65
CA TRP A 251 -50.96 -15.97 25.38
C TRP A 251 -50.94 -15.43 23.95
N PHE A 252 -52.10 -15.52 23.30
CA PHE A 252 -52.32 -15.07 21.92
C PHE A 252 -53.42 -14.03 21.87
N ALA A 253 -53.31 -13.06 20.95
CA ALA A 253 -54.38 -12.12 20.71
C ALA A 253 -55.50 -12.81 19.91
N SER A 254 -56.76 -12.57 20.27
CA SER A 254 -57.92 -13.08 19.55
C SER A 254 -57.93 -12.46 18.14
N GLY A 255 -57.58 -13.25 17.12
CA GLY A 255 -57.48 -12.77 15.74
C GLY A 255 -56.41 -13.45 14.87
N ASP A 256 -55.54 -14.29 15.42
CA ASP A 256 -54.34 -14.84 14.75
C ASP A 256 -54.57 -15.62 13.44
N TYR A 257 -55.80 -15.95 13.01
CA TYR A 257 -55.99 -16.94 11.94
C TYR A 257 -56.99 -16.63 10.81
N ARG A 258 -57.59 -15.43 10.69
CA ARG A 258 -58.51 -15.16 9.56
C ARG A 258 -58.35 -13.75 8.95
N ALA A 259 -57.86 -13.73 7.71
CA ALA A 259 -57.58 -12.57 6.86
C ALA A 259 -58.78 -11.63 6.53
N THR A 260 -59.98 -11.88 7.09
CA THR A 260 -61.22 -11.20 6.64
C THR A 260 -62.05 -10.56 7.75
N ASP A 261 -61.57 -10.49 8.99
CA ASP A 261 -62.27 -9.80 10.10
C ASP A 261 -61.64 -8.39 10.30
N PRO A 262 -62.42 -7.30 10.48
CA PRO A 262 -61.86 -5.97 10.68
C PRO A 262 -60.97 -5.94 11.93
N THR A 263 -59.95 -5.09 11.90
CA THR A 263 -58.94 -4.90 12.96
C THR A 263 -59.60 -4.81 14.35
N ARG A 264 -59.46 -5.87 15.17
CA ARG A 264 -59.98 -5.91 16.55
C ARG A 264 -59.11 -5.14 17.55
N GLN A 265 -57.91 -4.70 17.14
CA GLN A 265 -57.09 -3.80 17.93
C GLN A 265 -57.76 -2.42 18.07
N LYS A 266 -57.82 -1.92 19.30
CA LYS A 266 -58.42 -0.61 19.59
C LYS A 266 -57.36 0.30 20.18
N LEU A 267 -57.19 1.47 19.58
CA LEU A 267 -56.32 2.51 20.11
C LEU A 267 -56.90 3.00 21.44
N LEU A 268 -56.10 2.90 22.49
CA LEU A 268 -56.47 3.31 23.84
C LEU A 268 -56.07 4.75 24.10
N THR A 269 -54.81 5.07 23.85
CA THR A 269 -54.25 6.41 24.02
C THR A 269 -53.06 6.59 23.08
N LYS A 270 -52.66 7.84 22.86
CA LYS A 270 -51.44 8.18 22.15
C LYS A 270 -50.64 9.20 22.94
N TYR A 271 -49.32 9.11 22.85
CA TYR A 271 -48.42 10.01 23.56
C TYR A 271 -47.19 10.31 22.70
N PRO A 272 -46.59 11.51 22.83
CA PRO A 272 -45.40 11.87 22.07
C PRO A 272 -44.21 11.03 22.53
N SER A 273 -43.47 10.45 21.59
CA SER A 273 -42.29 9.65 21.87
C SER A 273 -41.26 9.78 20.75
N ALA A 274 -40.00 10.06 21.14
CA ALA A 274 -38.88 10.14 20.19
C ALA A 274 -38.41 8.76 19.72
N SER A 275 -38.83 7.68 20.39
CA SER A 275 -38.49 6.30 20.08
C SER A 275 -38.96 5.83 18.69
N CYS A 276 -39.90 6.54 18.08
CA CYS A 276 -40.44 6.23 16.76
C CYS A 276 -39.62 6.85 15.61
N MET A 277 -38.67 7.77 15.89
CA MET A 277 -37.93 8.50 14.84
C MET A 277 -37.06 7.60 13.94
N ASN A 278 -36.69 6.40 14.41
CA ASN A 278 -35.80 5.48 13.70
C ASN A 278 -36.37 4.07 13.53
N ARG A 279 -37.69 3.89 13.55
CA ARG A 279 -38.32 2.58 13.33
C ARG A 279 -39.07 2.55 12.00
N TYR A 280 -38.88 1.50 11.20
CA TYR A 280 -39.82 1.17 10.14
C TYR A 280 -40.88 0.22 10.69
N MET A 281 -42.14 0.59 10.49
CA MET A 281 -43.24 -0.34 10.58
C MET A 281 -43.19 -1.23 9.33
N LEU A 282 -42.79 -2.50 9.48
CA LEU A 282 -43.09 -3.48 8.44
C LEU A 282 -44.61 -3.57 8.35
N GLY A 283 -45.13 -3.23 7.18
CA GLY A 283 -46.51 -2.82 7.00
C GLY A 283 -47.56 -3.84 7.47
N LEU A 284 -48.79 -3.36 7.54
CA LEU A 284 -50.06 -4.05 7.87
C LEU A 284 -50.36 -5.35 7.08
N GLN A 285 -49.43 -5.89 6.29
CA GLN A 285 -49.59 -7.17 5.60
C GLN A 285 -49.22 -8.38 6.46
N ASP A 286 -48.43 -8.19 7.52
CA ASP A 286 -48.18 -9.20 8.57
C ASP A 286 -49.06 -8.96 9.82
N LEU A 287 -50.30 -8.48 9.64
CA LEU A 287 -51.28 -8.27 10.72
C LEU A 287 -51.65 -9.53 11.53
N PHE A 288 -51.07 -10.69 11.21
CA PHE A 288 -51.33 -12.00 11.80
C PHE A 288 -50.13 -12.58 12.57
N GLN A 289 -49.03 -11.81 12.69
CA GLN A 289 -47.98 -12.05 13.67
C GLN A 289 -47.63 -10.71 14.32
N ARG A 290 -47.29 -10.73 15.62
CA ARG A 290 -47.04 -9.54 16.45
C ARG A 290 -46.22 -8.46 15.70
N PRO A 291 -46.49 -7.15 15.86
CA PRO A 291 -45.84 -6.11 15.08
C PRO A 291 -44.31 -6.21 15.19
N ASN A 292 -43.60 -6.34 14.07
CA ASN A 292 -42.14 -6.37 14.09
C ASN A 292 -41.59 -4.98 13.77
N TYR A 293 -40.90 -4.36 14.73
CA TYR A 293 -40.12 -3.15 14.46
C TYR A 293 -38.76 -3.56 13.90
N MET A 294 -38.45 -3.08 12.69
CA MET A 294 -37.07 -3.06 12.23
C MET A 294 -36.50 -1.65 12.44
N PRO A 295 -35.29 -1.54 13.00
CA PRO A 295 -34.60 -0.26 13.05
C PRO A 295 -34.36 0.23 11.62
N ASN A 296 -34.47 1.53 11.43
CA ASN A 296 -34.24 2.18 10.15
C ASN A 296 -32.82 1.86 9.67
N THR A 297 -32.69 1.29 8.47
CA THR A 297 -31.38 0.94 7.88
C THR A 297 -30.48 2.17 7.73
N THR A 298 -31.06 3.36 7.61
CA THR A 298 -30.31 4.62 7.58
C THR A 298 -29.69 5.00 8.94
N TRP A 299 -30.23 4.50 10.05
CA TRP A 299 -29.69 4.75 11.39
C TRP A 299 -28.33 4.06 11.58
N TRP A 300 -28.22 2.82 11.09
CA TRP A 300 -26.98 2.02 11.14
C TRP A 300 -25.89 2.55 10.19
N THR A 301 -26.24 3.38 9.24
CA THR A 301 -25.31 4.03 8.29
C THR A 301 -25.03 5.49 8.65
N ASP A 302 -25.78 6.10 9.57
CA ASP A 302 -25.55 7.48 10.00
C ASP A 302 -24.29 7.59 10.86
N LYS A 303 -23.29 8.29 10.33
CA LYS A 303 -22.00 8.57 10.97
C LYS A 303 -22.14 9.22 12.36
N ASN A 304 -23.23 9.94 12.65
CA ASN A 304 -23.40 10.61 13.95
C ASN A 304 -23.65 9.64 15.11
N ASN A 305 -24.16 8.44 14.82
CA ASN A 305 -24.43 7.39 15.81
C ASN A 305 -23.17 6.59 16.17
N PHE A 306 -22.07 6.79 15.44
CA PHE A 306 -20.83 6.06 15.64
C PHE A 306 -19.66 7.00 15.98
N ARG A 307 -18.68 6.46 16.70
CA ARG A 307 -17.41 7.10 17.02
C ARG A 307 -16.29 6.16 16.63
N CYS A 308 -15.34 6.65 15.84
CA CYS A 308 -14.12 5.91 15.55
C CYS A 308 -13.11 6.18 16.68
N LEU A 309 -12.64 5.13 17.34
CA LEU A 309 -11.62 5.20 18.38
C LEU A 309 -10.38 4.38 17.96
N PRO A 310 -9.16 4.76 18.41
CA PRO A 310 -7.96 3.99 18.13
C PRO A 310 -8.09 2.57 18.70
N SER A 311 -7.87 1.56 17.87
CA SER A 311 -7.81 0.16 18.25
C SER A 311 -6.41 -0.22 18.75
N THR A 312 -6.30 -1.35 19.46
CA THR A 312 -5.03 -2.00 19.80
C THR A 312 -4.39 -2.73 18.61
N ASP A 313 -5.19 -2.98 17.59
CA ASP A 313 -4.78 -3.69 16.39
C ASP A 313 -4.08 -2.75 15.41
N TYR A 314 -3.22 -3.31 14.58
CA TYR A 314 -2.51 -2.60 13.52
C TYR A 314 -2.80 -3.25 12.18
N ALA A 315 -2.74 -2.45 11.12
CA ALA A 315 -2.71 -2.94 9.76
C ALA A 315 -1.40 -2.54 9.11
N TRP A 316 -0.88 -3.40 8.22
CA TRP A 316 0.29 -3.12 7.39
C TRP A 316 -0.10 -3.22 5.92
N GLY A 317 0.44 -2.30 5.12
CA GLY A 317 0.11 -2.25 3.72
C GLY A 317 0.98 -1.31 2.91
N PHE A 318 0.49 -1.01 1.71
CA PHE A 318 1.14 -0.17 0.73
C PHE A 318 0.32 1.09 0.47
N SER A 319 1.01 2.18 0.17
CA SER A 319 0.42 3.32 -0.53
C SER A 319 0.40 3.02 -2.03
N TYR A 320 -0.80 2.92 -2.60
CA TYR A 320 -1.01 2.62 -4.02
C TYR A 320 -0.32 3.64 -4.93
N GLN A 321 -0.37 4.92 -4.59
CA GLN A 321 0.25 5.99 -5.37
C GLN A 321 1.78 5.87 -5.37
N TYR A 322 2.39 5.70 -4.20
CA TYR A 322 3.84 5.48 -4.12
C TYR A 322 4.25 4.18 -4.81
N THR A 323 3.44 3.13 -4.73
CA THR A 323 3.72 1.85 -5.38
C THR A 323 3.76 1.99 -6.90
N ILE A 324 2.79 2.69 -7.51
CA ILE A 324 2.79 2.96 -8.95
C ILE A 324 3.99 3.83 -9.35
N LEU A 325 4.26 4.89 -8.59
CA LEU A 325 5.38 5.78 -8.88
C LEU A 325 6.70 5.01 -8.83
N LEU A 326 6.92 4.25 -7.76
CA LEU A 326 8.15 3.49 -7.55
C LEU A 326 8.33 2.42 -8.63
N THR A 327 7.29 1.65 -8.93
CA THR A 327 7.35 0.61 -9.97
C THR A 327 7.60 1.20 -11.35
N SER A 328 7.01 2.36 -11.67
CA SER A 328 7.25 3.08 -12.92
C SER A 328 8.70 3.55 -13.05
N VAL A 329 9.23 4.20 -12.01
CA VAL A 329 10.63 4.68 -11.98
C VAL A 329 11.60 3.50 -12.08
N ASN A 330 11.37 2.43 -11.32
CA ASN A 330 12.17 1.20 -11.41
C ASN A 330 12.17 0.61 -12.82
N SER A 331 11.00 0.54 -13.45
CA SER A 331 10.84 -0.03 -14.79
C SER A 331 11.61 0.78 -15.84
N ILE A 332 11.48 2.11 -15.81
CA ILE A 332 12.23 3.01 -16.71
C ILE A 332 13.74 2.86 -16.47
N TRP A 333 14.16 2.84 -15.21
CA TRP A 333 15.56 2.71 -14.85
C TRP A 333 16.16 1.38 -15.33
N LEU A 334 15.44 0.27 -15.14
CA LEU A 334 15.85 -1.06 -15.61
C LEU A 334 15.93 -1.12 -17.13
N LEU A 335 14.95 -0.57 -17.85
CA LEU A 335 14.94 -0.57 -19.32
C LEU A 335 16.13 0.18 -19.90
N ILE A 336 16.40 1.40 -19.42
CA ILE A 336 17.53 2.20 -19.93
C ILE A 336 18.86 1.53 -19.57
N THR A 337 18.99 1.00 -18.36
CA THR A 337 20.17 0.27 -17.90
C THR A 337 20.41 -0.99 -18.75
N ALA A 338 19.36 -1.75 -19.08
CA ALA A 338 19.45 -2.93 -19.94
C ALA A 338 19.85 -2.57 -21.38
N VAL A 339 19.27 -1.50 -21.94
CA VAL A 339 19.64 -1.00 -23.27
C VAL A 339 21.11 -0.58 -23.31
N LEU A 340 21.57 0.19 -22.32
CA LEU A 340 22.97 0.60 -22.23
C LEU A 340 23.91 -0.60 -22.04
N TRP A 341 23.53 -1.57 -21.22
CA TRP A 341 24.29 -2.81 -21.07
C TRP A 341 24.43 -3.50 -22.42
N LEU A 342 23.33 -3.77 -23.12
CA LEU A 342 23.34 -4.43 -24.41
C LEU A 342 24.19 -3.66 -25.44
N LEU A 343 24.14 -2.33 -25.42
CA LEU A 343 24.97 -1.50 -26.29
C LEU A 343 26.46 -1.60 -25.96
N VAL A 344 26.83 -1.65 -24.68
CA VAL A 344 28.23 -1.86 -24.26
C VAL A 344 28.73 -3.22 -24.73
N GLU A 345 27.96 -4.28 -24.46
CA GLU A 345 28.33 -5.64 -24.83
C GLU A 345 28.41 -5.84 -26.33
N THR A 346 27.58 -5.14 -27.12
CA THR A 346 27.59 -5.27 -28.59
C THR A 346 28.60 -4.37 -29.28
N LYS A 347 28.90 -3.17 -28.74
CA LYS A 347 29.80 -2.21 -29.37
C LYS A 347 31.24 -2.29 -28.89
N SER A 348 31.51 -2.73 -27.66
CA SER A 348 32.88 -2.83 -27.16
C SER A 348 33.57 -4.06 -27.72
N GLN A 349 34.44 -3.86 -28.71
CA GLN A 349 35.20 -4.95 -29.32
C GLN A 349 36.30 -5.43 -28.39
N SER A 350 36.85 -4.52 -27.58
CA SER A 350 37.83 -4.85 -26.55
C SER A 350 37.24 -5.80 -25.51
N LEU A 351 36.03 -5.53 -24.99
CA LEU A 351 35.34 -6.39 -24.04
C LEU A 351 35.03 -7.78 -24.64
N GLN A 352 34.53 -7.82 -25.88
CA GLN A 352 34.19 -9.07 -26.58
C GLN A 352 35.42 -9.96 -26.86
N LYS A 353 36.56 -9.37 -27.25
CA LYS A 353 37.78 -10.13 -27.61
C LYS A 353 38.72 -10.42 -26.46
N ARG A 354 38.91 -9.47 -25.55
CA ARG A 354 39.89 -9.54 -24.45
C ARG A 354 39.24 -9.82 -23.09
N GLY A 355 37.90 -9.75 -22.99
CA GLY A 355 37.19 -9.80 -21.71
C GLY A 355 37.28 -8.48 -20.94
N ALA A 356 36.79 -8.50 -19.70
CA ALA A 356 36.88 -7.33 -18.81
C ALA A 356 38.34 -6.92 -18.59
N MET A 357 38.61 -5.62 -18.59
CA MET A 357 39.97 -5.10 -18.44
C MET A 357 40.46 -5.30 -17.00
N GLY A 358 41.31 -6.32 -16.81
CA GLY A 358 41.95 -6.56 -15.53
C GLY A 358 42.98 -5.49 -15.16
N THR A 359 43.18 -5.26 -13.87
CA THR A 359 44.13 -4.27 -13.33
C THR A 359 45.52 -4.39 -13.95
N TRP A 360 46.07 -5.62 -14.01
CA TRP A 360 47.39 -5.88 -14.59
C TRP A 360 47.50 -5.51 -16.06
N ARG A 361 46.41 -5.70 -16.82
CA ARG A 361 46.38 -5.33 -18.22
C ARG A 361 46.45 -3.81 -18.37
N ALA A 362 45.70 -3.08 -17.55
CA ALA A 362 45.76 -1.63 -17.56
C ALA A 362 47.13 -1.09 -17.12
N VAL A 363 47.80 -1.77 -16.17
CA VAL A 363 49.20 -1.43 -15.81
C VAL A 363 50.10 -1.59 -17.02
N LEU A 364 50.04 -2.73 -17.72
CA LEU A 364 50.88 -3.00 -18.88
C LEU A 364 50.59 -2.04 -20.04
N ASP A 365 49.32 -1.76 -20.32
CA ASP A 365 48.91 -0.85 -21.40
C ASP A 365 49.34 0.60 -21.10
N LEU A 366 49.19 1.07 -19.87
CA LEU A 366 49.64 2.41 -19.47
C LEU A 366 51.17 2.52 -19.39
N ALA A 367 51.85 1.53 -18.81
CA ALA A 367 53.30 1.53 -18.71
C ALA A 367 53.96 1.51 -20.09
N SER A 368 53.41 0.72 -21.03
CA SER A 368 53.88 0.71 -22.42
C SER A 368 53.70 2.08 -23.07
N ALA A 369 52.52 2.70 -22.91
CA ALA A 369 52.25 4.03 -23.47
C ALA A 369 53.20 5.10 -22.92
N VAL A 370 53.45 5.10 -21.61
CA VAL A 370 54.34 6.06 -20.96
C VAL A 370 55.80 5.83 -21.37
N GLN A 371 56.24 4.58 -21.49
CA GLN A 371 57.60 4.24 -21.89
C GLN A 371 57.88 4.54 -23.38
N ASP A 372 56.88 4.34 -24.25
CA ASP A 372 56.97 4.71 -25.66
C ASP A 372 57.19 6.23 -25.83
N SER A 373 56.57 7.04 -24.97
CA SER A 373 56.64 8.50 -25.02
C SER A 373 57.85 9.12 -24.31
N LEU A 374 58.22 8.60 -23.13
CA LEU A 374 59.30 9.15 -22.30
C LEU A 374 60.65 8.45 -22.52
N GLY A 375 60.69 7.36 -23.29
CA GLY A 375 61.86 6.53 -23.52
C GLY A 375 62.08 5.45 -22.46
N ARG A 376 63.12 4.61 -22.65
CA ARG A 376 63.34 3.42 -21.80
C ARG A 376 63.86 3.73 -20.39
N ASP A 377 64.43 4.91 -20.15
CA ASP A 377 65.03 5.34 -18.87
C ASP A 377 64.07 6.15 -17.99
N THR A 378 62.84 5.67 -17.78
CA THR A 378 61.87 6.32 -16.88
C THR A 378 62.22 6.18 -15.40
N GLY A 379 63.12 5.27 -15.04
CA GLY A 379 63.57 5.06 -13.65
C GLY A 379 64.40 6.21 -13.06
N GLY A 380 64.83 7.18 -13.86
CA GLY A 380 65.59 8.35 -13.41
C GLY A 380 64.75 9.55 -12.96
N TYR A 381 63.42 9.54 -13.18
CA TYR A 381 62.55 10.66 -12.84
C TYR A 381 62.14 10.63 -11.36
N THR A 382 62.07 11.80 -10.73
CA THR A 382 61.36 11.94 -9.44
C THR A 382 59.85 11.94 -9.66
N GLU A 383 59.05 11.58 -8.64
CA GLU A 383 57.58 11.50 -8.75
C GLU A 383 56.94 12.80 -9.30
N VAL A 384 57.41 13.97 -8.83
CA VAL A 384 56.89 15.27 -9.26
C VAL A 384 57.27 15.59 -10.70
N GLU A 385 58.45 15.18 -11.15
CA GLU A 385 58.88 15.35 -12.54
C GLU A 385 58.13 14.40 -13.47
N LEU A 386 57.91 13.16 -13.02
CA LEU A 386 57.15 12.16 -13.76
C LEU A 386 55.69 12.60 -13.91
N GLU A 387 55.04 13.09 -12.85
CA GLU A 387 53.66 13.61 -12.92
C GLU A 387 53.56 14.78 -13.92
N LYS A 388 54.53 15.71 -13.88
CA LYS A 388 54.60 16.83 -14.85
C LYS A 388 54.83 16.35 -16.28
N ALA A 389 55.62 15.30 -16.48
CA ALA A 389 55.88 14.73 -17.80
C ALA A 389 54.65 14.00 -18.35
N VAL A 390 54.00 13.18 -17.52
CA VAL A 390 52.75 12.46 -17.85
C VAL A 390 51.61 13.42 -18.18
N ARG A 391 51.52 14.57 -17.48
CA ARG A 391 50.54 15.63 -17.80
C ARG A 391 50.74 16.29 -19.16
N LYS A 392 51.96 16.26 -19.69
CA LYS A 392 52.29 16.86 -21.00
C LYS A 392 52.02 15.91 -22.17
N LEU A 393 51.79 14.63 -21.91
CA LEU A 393 51.46 13.65 -22.94
C LEU A 393 50.18 14.04 -23.69
N GLN A 394 50.15 13.79 -25.00
CA GLN A 394 48.92 13.93 -25.76
C GLN A 394 47.88 12.88 -25.32
N PRO A 395 46.58 13.10 -25.63
CA PRO A 395 45.54 12.13 -25.33
C PRO A 395 45.87 10.74 -25.90
N LEU A 396 45.77 9.73 -25.05
CA LEU A 396 46.02 8.33 -25.34
C LEU A 396 44.79 7.68 -25.99
N THR A 397 44.99 6.83 -27.01
CA THR A 397 43.94 6.06 -27.69
C THR A 397 44.41 4.64 -27.96
N TYR A 398 43.48 3.68 -27.99
CA TYR A 398 43.79 2.32 -28.41
C TYR A 398 43.97 2.23 -29.92
N ASP A 399 45.06 1.59 -30.34
CA ASP A 399 45.33 1.28 -31.75
C ASP A 399 45.83 -0.16 -31.92
N VAL A 400 45.72 -0.67 -33.14
CA VAL A 400 46.21 -1.98 -33.56
C VAL A 400 47.47 -1.78 -34.40
N CYS A 401 48.61 -2.22 -33.89
CA CYS A 401 49.88 -2.08 -34.59
C CYS A 401 50.35 -3.44 -35.07
N ALA A 402 50.87 -3.50 -36.29
CA ALA A 402 51.60 -4.68 -36.74
C ALA A 402 52.99 -4.68 -36.09
N ASP A 403 53.39 -5.81 -35.53
CA ASP A 403 54.78 -6.05 -35.14
C ASP A 403 55.56 -6.51 -36.37
N ASP A 404 56.39 -5.63 -36.92
CA ASP A 404 57.17 -5.86 -38.14
C ASP A 404 58.13 -7.06 -38.00
N ALA A 405 58.48 -7.47 -36.78
CA ALA A 405 59.39 -8.59 -36.53
C ALA A 405 58.70 -9.97 -36.54
N THR A 406 57.41 -10.03 -36.19
CA THR A 406 56.66 -11.29 -36.03
C THR A 406 55.46 -11.42 -36.97
N GLY A 407 55.07 -10.33 -37.64
CA GLY A 407 53.86 -10.25 -38.47
C GLY A 407 52.57 -10.35 -37.65
N THR A 408 52.65 -10.25 -36.32
CA THR A 408 51.47 -10.33 -35.43
C THR A 408 50.91 -8.94 -35.14
N GLU A 409 49.58 -8.82 -35.08
CA GLU A 409 48.93 -7.56 -34.70
C GLU A 409 48.90 -7.48 -33.15
N ARG A 410 49.33 -6.35 -32.57
CA ARG A 410 49.29 -6.06 -31.12
C ARG A 410 48.36 -4.88 -30.86
N ILE A 411 47.53 -5.00 -29.83
CA ILE A 411 46.69 -3.91 -29.34
C ILE A 411 47.49 -3.13 -28.31
N SER A 412 47.74 -1.84 -28.58
CA SER A 412 48.54 -0.95 -27.72
C SER A 412 47.83 0.39 -27.48
N LEU A 413 48.06 0.99 -26.32
CA LEU A 413 47.63 2.35 -26.00
C LEU A 413 48.75 3.32 -26.41
N ARG A 414 48.46 4.36 -27.20
CA ARG A 414 49.47 5.33 -27.68
C ARG A 414 48.94 6.76 -27.71
N GLU A 415 49.85 7.72 -27.74
CA GLU A 415 49.54 9.13 -28.02
C GLU A 415 48.94 9.30 -29.43
N CYS A 416 47.91 10.13 -29.54
CA CYS A 416 47.40 10.59 -30.83
C CYS A 416 48.30 11.69 -31.40
N ASP A 417 48.81 11.51 -32.61
CA ASP A 417 49.63 12.50 -33.31
C ASP A 417 48.86 13.78 -33.72
N GLU A 418 49.57 14.92 -33.86
CA GLU A 418 49.00 16.26 -34.11
C GLU A 418 48.13 16.33 -35.39
N ASN A 419 48.36 15.44 -36.37
CA ASN A 419 47.58 15.35 -37.61
C ASN A 419 46.15 14.76 -37.44
N ASN A 420 45.72 14.40 -36.22
CA ASN A 420 44.40 13.83 -35.92
C ASN A 420 44.05 12.53 -36.69
N GLU A 421 45.01 11.83 -37.32
CA GLU A 421 44.73 10.59 -38.06
C GLU A 421 44.22 9.47 -37.14
N CYS A 422 44.80 9.33 -35.94
CA CYS A 422 44.34 8.35 -34.95
C CYS A 422 42.90 8.62 -34.46
N ARG A 423 42.44 9.88 -34.45
CA ARG A 423 41.06 10.24 -34.11
C ARG A 423 40.03 9.86 -35.17
N LYS A 424 40.47 9.76 -36.43
CA LYS A 424 39.59 9.42 -37.57
C LYS A 424 39.50 7.91 -37.78
N LYS A 425 40.54 7.14 -37.41
CA LYS A 425 40.53 5.69 -37.49
C LYS A 425 39.67 5.12 -36.36
N LYS A 426 38.54 4.50 -36.73
CA LYS A 426 37.70 3.76 -35.80
C LYS A 426 38.47 2.52 -35.33
N PHE A 427 38.69 2.38 -34.02
CA PHE A 427 39.27 1.17 -33.44
C PHE A 427 38.45 -0.04 -33.90
N THR A 428 39.10 -0.96 -34.62
CA THR A 428 38.45 -2.11 -35.24
C THR A 428 39.37 -3.33 -35.19
N LEU A 429 38.90 -4.37 -34.51
CA LEU A 429 39.58 -5.65 -34.38
C LEU A 429 39.11 -6.62 -35.46
N ARG A 430 40.05 -7.36 -36.04
CA ARG A 430 39.79 -8.45 -36.96
C ARG A 430 39.49 -9.72 -36.17
N TRP A 431 38.30 -10.29 -36.39
CA TRP A 431 37.82 -11.44 -35.62
C TRP A 431 38.64 -12.72 -35.79
N LYS A 432 39.26 -12.93 -36.95
CA LYS A 432 40.06 -14.13 -37.26
C LYS A 432 41.54 -14.02 -36.85
N THR A 433 42.03 -12.84 -36.48
CA THR A 433 43.43 -12.62 -36.10
C THR A 433 43.64 -12.90 -34.61
N LYS A 434 44.72 -13.62 -34.27
CA LYS A 434 45.23 -13.72 -32.89
C LYS A 434 46.09 -12.48 -32.63
N TYR A 435 45.72 -11.73 -31.61
CA TYR A 435 46.47 -10.54 -31.16
C TYR A 435 47.47 -10.95 -30.08
N CYS A 436 48.69 -10.44 -30.17
CA CYS A 436 49.72 -10.61 -29.15
C CYS A 436 49.58 -9.59 -28.01
#